data_AF-X0TPM4-F1
#
_entry.id   AF-X0TPM4-F1
#
_cell.length_a   1.000
_cell.length_b   1.000
_cell.length_c   1.000
_cell.angle_alpha   90.00
_cell.angle_beta   90.00
_cell.angle_gamma   90.00
#
_symmetry.space_group_name_H-M   'P 1'
#
loop_
_entity.id
_entity.type
_entity.pdbx_description
1 polymer ?
#
loop_
_entity_poly.entity_id
_entity_poly.type
_entity_poly.pdbx_seq_one_letter_code
_entity_poly.pdbx_strand_id
1 'polypeptide(L)' 'MGTRYIKQEKKMEFTCDACPSSDEYKGSWRKCINQAKNGGWKITKDGDNWHHACDDDCLEKLKASFEYN' A
#
# COMPACT_ATOMS: atom_id res chain seq x y z
N MET A 1 -30.28 -27.05 1.02
CA MET A 1 -29.96 -25.62 1.09
C MET A 1 -28.54 -25.42 0.59
N GLY A 2 -28.36 -24.92 -0.64
CA GLY A 2 -27.03 -24.74 -1.22
C GLY A 2 -26.34 -23.52 -0.60
N THR A 3 -25.23 -23.74 0.10
CA THR A 3 -24.36 -22.68 0.59
C THR A 3 -23.82 -21.89 -0.61
N ARG A 4 -24.33 -20.66 -0.79
CA ARG A 4 -23.79 -19.71 -1.75
C ARG A 4 -22.36 -19.37 -1.33
N TYR A 5 -21.37 -19.91 -2.05
CA TYR A 5 -20.00 -19.45 -1.98
C TYR A 5 -19.95 -18.02 -2.49
N ILE A 6 -20.03 -17.05 -1.58
CA ILE A 6 -19.74 -15.66 -1.91
C ILE A 6 -18.26 -15.67 -2.28
N LYS A 7 -17.92 -15.52 -3.58
CA LYS A 7 -16.56 -15.18 -3.99
C LYS A 7 -16.26 -13.85 -3.31
N GLN A 8 -15.69 -13.87 -2.11
CA GLN A 8 -15.06 -12.70 -1.54
C GLN A 8 -13.91 -12.37 -2.48
N GLU A 9 -14.16 -11.45 -3.40
CA GLU A 9 -13.10 -10.81 -4.15
C GLU A 9 -12.16 -10.21 -3.10
N LYS A 10 -10.94 -10.74 -3.03
CA LYS A 10 -9.96 -10.24 -2.06
C LYS A 10 -9.69 -8.77 -2.40
N LYS A 11 -10.12 -7.90 -1.50
CA LYS A 11 -9.82 -6.47 -1.52
C LYS A 11 -8.57 -6.26 -0.67
N MET A 12 -7.67 -5.43 -1.15
CA MET A 12 -6.49 -5.03 -0.41
C MET A 12 -6.42 -3.51 -0.44
N GLU A 13 -6.44 -2.92 0.74
CA GLU A 13 -6.27 -1.48 0.94
C GLU A 13 -4.78 -1.20 1.16
N PHE A 14 -4.26 -0.20 0.46
CA PHE A 14 -2.94 0.38 0.69
C PHE A 14 -3.15 1.77 1.25
N THR A 15 -2.55 2.02 2.42
CA THR A 15 -2.64 3.31 3.10
C THR A 15 -1.24 3.91 3.14
N CYS A 16 -1.16 5.21 2.84
CA CYS A 16 0.12 5.90 2.87
C CYS A 16 0.47 6.25 4.32
N ASP A 17 1.71 6.01 4.71
CA ASP A 17 2.22 6.36 6.05
C ASP A 17 2.46 7.87 6.20
N ALA A 18 2.67 8.59 5.09
CA ALA A 18 3.01 10.02 5.09
C ALA A 18 1.77 10.94 5.03
N CYS A 19 0.67 10.46 4.47
CA CYS A 19 -0.53 11.25 4.22
C CYS A 19 -1.79 10.38 4.39
N PRO A 20 -2.97 10.96 4.62
CA PRO A 20 -4.22 10.20 4.80
C PRO A 20 -4.76 9.60 3.49
N SER A 21 -3.91 9.40 2.47
CA SER A 21 -4.30 8.80 1.20
C SER A 21 -4.36 7.28 1.31
N SER A 22 -5.39 6.68 0.72
CA SER A 22 -5.55 5.24 0.64
C SER A 22 -6.16 4.82 -0.69
N ASP A 23 -5.71 3.68 -1.20
CA ASP A 23 -6.18 3.08 -2.45
C ASP A 23 -6.68 1.65 -2.20
N GLU A 24 -7.85 1.31 -2.75
CA GLU A 24 -8.41 -0.04 -2.72
C GLU A 24 -8.13 -0.76 -4.05
N TYR A 25 -7.43 -1.90 -3.98
CA TYR A 25 -7.21 -2.77 -5.13
C TYR A 25 -7.96 -4.09 -4.96
N LYS A 26 -8.59 -4.54 -6.06
CA LYS A 26 -9.36 -5.79 -6.11
C LYS A 26 -8.63 -6.85 -6.91
N GLY A 27 -8.44 -8.04 -6.33
CA GLY A 27 -7.89 -9.19 -7.02
C GLY A 27 -6.94 -10.02 -6.16
N SER A 28 -6.07 -10.79 -6.82
CA SER A 28 -5.01 -11.54 -6.13
C SER A 28 -3.97 -10.58 -5.56
N TRP A 29 -3.38 -10.92 -4.40
CA TRP A 29 -2.32 -10.12 -3.75
C TRP A 29 -1.25 -9.61 -4.73
N ARG A 30 -0.74 -10.51 -5.59
CA ARG A 30 0.27 -10.17 -6.60
C ARG A 30 -0.21 -9.15 -7.63
N LYS A 31 -1.51 -9.16 -7.97
CA LYS A 31 -2.13 -8.17 -8.88
C LYS A 31 -2.29 -6.83 -8.17
N CYS A 32 -2.76 -6.83 -6.91
CA CYS A 32 -2.89 -5.61 -6.11
C CYS A 32 -1.54 -4.90 -5.92
N ILE A 33 -0.49 -5.64 -5.57
CA ILE A 33 0.88 -5.08 -5.46
C ILE A 33 1.36 -4.49 -6.79
N ASN A 34 1.07 -5.15 -7.91
CA ASN A 34 1.48 -4.67 -9.22
C ASN A 34 0.70 -3.40 -9.62
N GLN A 35 -0.60 -3.34 -9.31
CA GLN A 35 -1.42 -2.14 -9.52
C GLN A 35 -0.96 -0.97 -8.64
N ALA A 36 -0.67 -1.20 -7.36
CA ALA A 36 -0.11 -0.19 -6.47
C ALA A 36 1.19 0.39 -7.04
N LYS A 37 2.15 -0.49 -7.41
CA LYS A 37 3.42 -0.05 -8.03
C LYS A 37 3.22 0.69 -9.35
N ASN A 38 2.27 0.26 -10.18
CA ASN A 38 1.95 0.94 -11.44
C ASN A 38 1.29 2.31 -11.19
N GLY A 39 0.51 2.43 -10.12
CA GLY A 39 -0.13 3.67 -9.66
C GLY A 39 0.82 4.65 -8.98
N GLY A 40 2.12 4.35 -8.87
CA GLY A 40 3.11 5.24 -8.29
C GLY A 40 3.49 4.94 -6.84
N TRP A 41 2.85 3.95 -6.20
CA TRP A 41 3.16 3.61 -4.82
C TRP A 41 4.61 3.13 -4.67
N LYS A 42 5.31 3.77 -3.74
CA LYS A 42 6.67 3.44 -3.32
C LYS A 42 6.61 2.72 -1.98
N ILE A 43 7.50 1.75 -1.80
CA ILE A 43 7.68 1.06 -0.53
C ILE A 43 9.12 1.29 -0.11
N THR A 44 9.32 1.80 1.10
CA THR A 44 10.64 1.99 1.68
C THR A 44 10.75 1.21 2.99
N LYS A 45 11.98 0.85 3.35
CA LYS A 45 12.25 0.18 4.61
C LYS A 45 13.07 1.13 5.49
N ASP A 46 12.61 1.34 6.72
CA ASP A 46 13.33 2.06 7.76
C ASP A 46 13.62 1.10 8.90
N GLY A 47 14.89 0.71 9.06
CA GLY A 47 15.28 -0.33 10.03
C GLY A 47 14.53 -1.65 9.80
N ASP A 48 13.62 -1.98 10.73
CA ASP A 48 12.74 -3.15 10.66
C ASP A 48 11.31 -2.84 10.18
N ASN A 49 10.96 -1.56 10.05
CA ASN A 49 9.64 -1.10 9.61
C ASN A 49 9.57 -0.96 8.08
N TRP A 50 8.41 -1.29 7.52
CA TRP A 50 8.10 -1.08 6.10
C TRP A 50 7.06 0.03 5.98
N HIS A 51 7.40 1.07 5.23
CA HIS A 51 6.54 2.23 5.01
C HIS A 51 6.09 2.31 3.57
N HIS A 52 4.84 2.71 3.39
CA HIS A 52 4.19 2.85 2.08
C HIS A 52 3.96 4.32 1.79
N ALA A 53 4.41 4.77 0.62
CA ALA A 53 4.20 6.12 0.14
C ALA A 53 3.40 6.07 -1.16
N CYS A 54 2.37 6.92 -1.29
CA CYS A 54 1.58 6.99 -2.51
C CYS A 54 2.31 7.69 -3.66
N ASP A 55 3.28 8.56 -3.36
CA ASP A 55 4.07 9.33 -4.31
C ASP A 55 5.50 9.59 -3.78
N ASP A 56 6.37 10.14 -4.62
CA ASP A 56 7.74 10.52 -4.28
C ASP A 56 7.79 11.60 -3.19
N ASP A 57 6.90 12.60 -3.21
CA ASP A 57 6.85 13.65 -2.15
C ASP A 57 6.60 13.04 -0.76
N CYS A 58 5.67 12.09 -0.69
CA CYS A 58 5.36 11.36 0.54
C CYS A 58 6.53 10.46 0.98
N LEU A 59 7.24 9.86 0.01
CA LEU A 59 8.42 9.06 0.28
C LEU A 59 9.55 9.92 0.85
N GLU A 60 9.79 11.10 0.30
CA GLU A 60 10.81 12.03 0.81
C GLU A 60 10.48 12.53 2.21
N LYS A 61 9.20 12.82 2.51
CA LYS A 61 8.77 13.16 3.87
C LYS A 61 9.01 12.05 4.89
N LEU A 62 8.75 10.80 4.51
CA LEU A 62 9.04 9.65 5.36
C LEU A 62 10.55 9.54 5.60
N LYS A 63 11.36 9.62 4.54
CA LYS A 63 12.82 9.58 4.62
C LYS A 63 13.41 10.69 5.49
N ALA A 64 12.95 11.92 5.31
CA ALA A 64 13.37 13.06 6.12
C ALA A 64 13.02 12.87 7.60
N SER A 65 11.91 12.17 7.90
CA SER A 65 11.55 11.82 9.28
C SER A 65 12.45 10.73 9.88
N PHE A 66 13.07 9.87 9.06
CA PHE A 66 13.99 8.83 9.52
C PHE A 66 15.40 9.38 9.78
N GLU A 67 15.90 10.31 8.95
CA GLU A 67 17.25 10.87 9.09
C GLU A 67 17.43 11.82 10.30
N TYR A 68 16.36 12.15 11.02
CA TYR A 68 16.38 13.02 12.21
C TYR A 68 16.17 12.28 13.54
N ASN A 69 16.30 10.95 13.55
CA ASN A 69 16.43 10.12 14.76
C ASN A 69 17.81 9.46 14.82
#